data_AF-A0A2G9ZYF6-F1
#
_entry.id   AF-A0A2G9ZYF6-F1
#
_cell.length_a   1.000
_cell.length_b   1.000
_cell.length_c   1.000
_cell.angle_alpha   90.00
_cell.angle_beta   90.00
_cell.angle_gamma   90.00
#
_symmetry.space_group_name_H-M   'P 1'
#
loop_
_entity.id
_entity.type
_entity.pdbx_description
1 polymer ?
#
loop_
_entity_poly.entity_id
_entity_poly.type
_entity_poly.pdbx_seq_one_letter_code
_entity_poly.pdbx_strand_id
1 'polypeptide(L)' 'MEYRYGSHTVFNLEYHFVWVTKYRYKVLTGDVALRLRELVRQTCEAFEIQIIKG' A
#
# COMPACT_ATOMS: atom_id res chain seq x y z
N MET A 1 16.32 7.84 5.42
CA MET A 1 16.30 7.15 4.12
C MET A 1 17.18 5.93 4.26
N GLU A 2 16.56 4.76 4.36
CA GLU A 2 17.24 3.48 4.54
C GLU A 2 17.23 2.77 3.17
N TYR A 3 18.41 2.41 2.66
CA TYR A 3 18.53 1.73 1.37
C TYR A 3 18.34 0.22 1.54
N ARG A 4 17.59 -0.40 0.62
CA ARG A 4 17.50 -1.86 0.53
C ARG A 4 18.61 -2.39 -0.38
N TYR A 5 19.13 -3.56 -0.02
CA TYR A 5 20.23 -4.23 -0.71
C TYR A 5 19.74 -5.58 -1.23
N GLY A 6 19.86 -5.81 -2.53
CA GLY A 6 19.81 -7.13 -3.15
C GLY A 6 21.22 -7.59 -3.50
N SER A 7 21.37 -8.81 -4.02
CA SER A 7 22.69 -9.41 -4.31
C SER A 7 23.60 -8.56 -5.19
N HIS A 8 23.03 -7.76 -6.09
CA HIS A 8 23.77 -6.88 -7.00
C HIS A 8 23.11 -5.49 -7.18
N THR A 9 22.23 -5.10 -6.27
CA THR A 9 21.43 -3.87 -6.42
C THR A 9 21.27 -3.14 -5.10
N VAL A 10 21.42 -1.82 -5.11
CA VAL A 10 21.10 -0.95 -3.97
C VAL A 10 19.99 0.00 -4.43
N PHE A 11 18.88 0.05 -3.71
CA PHE A 11 17.73 0.84 -4.14
C PHE A 11 16.93 1.38 -2.95
N ASN A 12 16.30 2.52 -3.16
CA ASN A 12 15.21 3.02 -2.33
C ASN A 12 14.08 3.46 -3.27
N LEU A 13 13.03 2.64 -3.39
CA LEU A 13 11.92 2.86 -4.31
C LEU A 13 10.66 3.15 -3.50
N GLU A 14 10.23 4.40 -3.52
CA GLU A 14 9.03 4.87 -2.81
C GLU A 14 8.03 5.40 -3.84
N TYR A 15 6.77 4.96 -3.75
CA TYR A 15 5.71 5.36 -4.68
C TYR A 15 4.50 5.88 -3.91
N HIS A 16 3.83 6.89 -4.49
CA HIS A 16 2.56 7.40 -3.97
C HIS A 16 1.40 6.93 -4.85
N PHE A 17 0.66 5.93 -4.36
CA PHE A 17 -0.52 5.41 -5.04
C PHE A 17 -1.79 6.07 -4.51
N VAL A 18 -2.63 6.56 -5.42
CA VAL A 18 -3.95 7.11 -5.11
C VAL A 18 -4.97 6.54 -6.08
N TRP A 19 -6.09 6.05 -5.56
CA TRP A 19 -7.21 5.56 -6.36
C TRP A 19 -8.54 6.02 -5.77
N VAL A 20 -9.60 5.89 -6.55
CA VAL A 20 -10.97 6.22 -6.16
C VAL A 20 -11.92 5.09 -6.50
N THR A 21 -13.08 5.07 -5.85
CA THR A 21 -14.15 4.12 -6.15
C THR A 21 -14.75 4.40 -7.53
N LYS A 22 -15.32 3.35 -8.13
CA LYS A 22 -16.11 3.50 -9.36
C LYS A 22 -17.21 4.54 -9.13
N TYR A 23 -17.34 5.49 -10.06
CA TYR A 23 -18.24 6.64 -9.98
C TYR A 23 -18.05 7.56 -8.75
N ARG A 24 -16.92 7.47 -8.04
CA ARG A 24 -16.61 8.25 -6.83
C ARG A 24 -17.65 8.11 -5.70
N TYR A 25 -18.34 6.97 -5.62
CA TYR A 25 -19.23 6.71 -4.50
C TYR A 25 -18.45 6.71 -3.18
N LYS A 26 -18.99 7.39 -2.16
CA LYS A 26 -18.37 7.52 -0.83
C LYS A 26 -18.61 6.26 0.03
N VAL A 27 -18.31 5.09 -0.52
CA VAL A 27 -18.51 3.78 0.14
C VAL A 27 -17.36 3.36 1.04
N LEU A 28 -16.21 4.05 0.96
CA LEU A 28 -15.04 3.76 1.80
C LEU A 28 -15.20 4.40 3.18
N THR A 29 -16.19 3.93 3.93
CA THR A 29 -16.50 4.38 5.29
C THR A 29 -16.83 3.19 6.19
N GLY A 30 -16.79 3.39 7.51
CA GLY A 30 -17.12 2.36 8.49
C GLY A 30 -16.34 1.05 8.29
N ASP A 31 -17.05 -0.07 8.40
CA ASP A 31 -16.48 -1.42 8.30
C ASP A 31 -15.86 -1.71 6.93
N VAL A 32 -16.40 -1.12 5.85
CA VAL A 32 -15.85 -1.28 4.50
C VAL A 32 -14.44 -0.71 4.42
N ALA A 33 -14.21 0.47 5.00
CA ALA A 33 -12.88 1.08 5.04
C ALA A 33 -11.89 0.28 5.90
N LEU A 34 -12.36 -0.24 7.03
CA LEU A 34 -11.54 -1.07 7.92
C LEU A 34 -11.10 -2.36 7.21
N ARG A 35 -12.05 -3.08 6.60
CA ARG A 35 -11.77 -4.32 5.89
C ARG A 35 -10.87 -4.10 4.67
N LEU A 36 -11.08 -3.03 3.92
CA LEU A 36 -10.20 -2.68 2.80
C LEU A 36 -8.76 -2.47 3.28
N ARG A 37 -8.56 -1.75 4.38
CA ARG A 37 -7.22 -1.50 4.94
C ARG A 37 -6.51 -2.79 5.33
N GLU A 38 -7.23 -3.75 5.88
CA GLU A 38 -6.68 -5.09 6.18
C GLU A 38 -6.24 -5.82 4.90
N LEU A 39 -7.09 -5.85 3.87
CA LEU A 39 -6.77 -6.51 2.60
C LEU A 39 -5.56 -5.88 1.91
N VAL A 40 -5.45 -4.54 1.94
CA VAL A 40 -4.28 -3.83 1.43
C VAL A 40 -3.02 -4.24 2.17
N ARG A 41 -3.05 -4.30 3.51
CA ARG A 41 -1.89 -4.71 4.32
C ARG A 41 -1.48 -6.15 4.03
N GLN A 42 -2.43 -7.08 3.99
CA GLN A 42 -2.19 -8.49 3.67
C GLN A 42 -1.55 -8.65 2.28
N THR A 43 -2.02 -7.87 1.31
CA THR A 43 -1.48 -7.89 -0.04
C THR A 43 -0.06 -7.34 -0.06
N CYS A 44 0.19 -6.18 0.56
CA CYS A 44 1.53 -5.59 0.64
C CYS A 44 2.53 -6.53 1.35
N GLU A 45 2.11 -7.19 2.42
CA GLU A 45 2.94 -8.17 3.14
C GLU A 45 3.32 -9.36 2.24
N ALA A 46 2.37 -9.91 1.48
CA ALA A 46 2.63 -11.01 0.55
C ALA A 46 3.62 -10.64 -0.58
N PHE A 47 3.73 -9.35 -0.93
CA PHE A 47 4.67 -8.84 -1.94
C PHE A 47 5.92 -8.19 -1.33
N GLU A 48 6.13 -8.29 -0.01
CA GLU A 48 7.26 -7.65 0.70
C GLU A 48 7.35 -6.12 0.45
N ILE A 49 6.18 -5.50 0.28
CA ILE A 49 6.01 -4.05 0.10
C ILE A 49 5.82 -3.40 1.46
N GLN A 50 6.66 -2.42 1.77
CA GLN A 50 6.55 -1.64 2.99
C GLN A 50 5.60 -0.45 2.81
N ILE A 51 4.58 -0.35 3.67
CA ILE A 51 3.70 0.82 3.72
C ILE A 51 4.35 1.88 4.61
N ILE A 52 4.72 3.02 4.03
CA ILE A 52 5.33 4.14 4.76
C ILE A 52 4.26 5.03 5.40
N LYS A 53 3.18 5.32 4.66
CA LYS A 53 2.11 6.22 5.09
C LYS A 53 0.79 5.90 4.38
N GLY A 54 -0.33 5.98 5.10
CA GLY A 54 -1.69 5.77 4.58
C GLY A 54 -2.75 5.68 5.67
#